data_AF-A0A931UQU6-F1
#
_entry.id   AF-A0A931UQU6-F1
#
_cell.length_a   1.000
_cell.length_b   1.000
_cell.length_c   1.000
_cell.angle_alpha   90.00
_cell.angle_beta   90.00
_cell.angle_gamma   90.00
#
_symmetry.space_group_name_H-M   'P 1'
#
loop_
_entity.id
_entity.type
_entity.pdbx_description
1 polymer ?
#
loop_
_entity_poly.entity_id
_entity_poly.type
_entity_poly.pdbx_seq_one_letter_code
_entity_poly.pdbx_strand_id
1 'polypeptide(L)'
;MLRRFRNRQGFTLIELMIVVAIIGILAAIAIPNFLRFQAKSKQSEAKTNLAAIGTSAESYRAEKDTYVATFTTLGWSPQGSPRYKYGYGASGSLTYTGNTTVSDSDVTNVDAAATAYTSGAAGNIDSDSTVDRWNYYDSRTLSNTQDDVAN
;
A
#
# COMPACT_ATOMS: atom_id res chain seq x y z
N MET A 1 -26.45 60.43 27.64
CA MET A 1 -25.57 59.32 27.18
C MET A 1 -26.44 58.11 26.88
N LEU A 2 -26.64 57.76 25.61
CA LEU A 2 -27.45 56.59 25.21
C LEU A 2 -26.58 55.33 25.27
N ARG A 3 -26.92 54.42 26.19
CA ARG A 3 -26.20 53.17 26.45
C ARG A 3 -26.63 52.13 25.41
N ARG A 4 -25.75 51.85 24.45
CA ARG A 4 -25.98 50.87 23.38
C ARG A 4 -26.02 49.46 23.97
N PHE A 5 -27.20 48.85 24.05
CA PHE A 5 -27.34 47.43 24.38
C PHE A 5 -26.68 46.62 23.27
N ARG A 6 -25.57 45.96 23.60
CA ARG A 6 -24.84 45.10 22.67
C ARG A 6 -25.62 43.79 22.61
N ASN A 7 -26.40 43.60 21.54
CA ASN A 7 -27.10 42.35 21.26
C ASN A 7 -26.07 41.21 21.17
N ARG A 8 -25.91 40.46 22.25
CA ARG A 8 -25.19 39.18 22.23
C ARG A 8 -26.14 38.16 21.63
N GLN A 9 -26.11 38.03 20.30
CA GLN A 9 -26.77 36.93 19.60
C GLN A 9 -26.01 35.64 19.94
N GLY A 10 -26.65 34.75 20.68
CA GLY A 10 -26.14 33.39 20.91
C GLY A 10 -26.66 32.45 19.82
N PHE A 11 -25.88 31.41 19.52
CA PHE A 11 -26.33 30.31 18.65
C PHE A 11 -27.53 29.60 19.27
N THR A 12 -28.54 29.32 18.47
CA THR A 12 -29.67 28.50 18.90
C THR A 12 -29.29 27.02 18.87
N LEU A 13 -29.88 26.23 19.76
CA LEU A 13 -29.68 24.78 19.75
C LEU A 13 -30.14 24.14 18.43
N ILE A 14 -31.21 24.67 17.83
CA ILE A 14 -31.74 24.16 16.57
C ILE A 14 -30.80 24.41 15.39
N GLU A 15 -30.11 25.56 15.34
CA GLU A 15 -29.08 25.83 14.32
C GLU A 15 -27.95 24.81 14.42
N LEU A 16 -27.49 24.51 15.64
CA LEU A 16 -26.43 23.54 15.85
C LEU A 16 -26.87 22.11 15.48
N MET A 17 -28.11 21.74 15.79
CA MET A 17 -28.66 20.41 15.43
C MET A 17 -28.72 20.19 13.92
N ILE A 18 -29.17 21.19 13.14
CA ILE A 18 -29.23 21.08 11.68
C ILE A 18 -27.82 20.96 11.08
N VAL A 19 -26.86 21.73 11.59
CA VAL A 19 -25.46 21.68 11.13
C VAL A 19 -24.87 20.27 11.35
N VAL A 20 -25.04 19.70 12.54
CA VAL A 20 -24.53 18.35 12.82
C VAL A 20 -25.25 17.30 11.99
N ALA A 21 -26.55 17.45 11.73
CA ALA A 21 -27.29 16.54 10.84
C ALA A 21 -26.75 16.56 9.40
N ILE A 22 -26.49 17.75 8.84
CA ILE A 22 -25.93 17.89 7.48
C ILE A 22 -24.51 17.31 7.42
N ILE A 23 -23.64 17.66 8.40
CA ILE A 23 -22.28 17.12 8.46
C ILE A 23 -22.31 15.59 8.63
N GLY A 24 -23.26 15.05 9.39
CA GLY A 24 -23.44 13.60 9.55
C GLY A 24 -23.75 12.89 8.23
N ILE A 25 -24.67 13.45 7.43
CA ILE A 25 -25.01 12.90 6.10
C ILE A 25 -23.81 12.96 5.15
N LEU A 26 -23.09 14.09 5.13
CA LEU A 26 -21.90 14.25 4.29
C LEU A 26 -20.78 13.29 4.71
N ALA A 27 -20.53 13.15 6.01
CA ALA A 27 -19.49 12.27 6.55
C ALA A 27 -19.78 10.80 6.25
N ALA A 28 -21.05 10.36 6.33
CA ALA A 28 -21.46 8.99 6.04
C ALA A 28 -21.10 8.56 4.61
N ILE A 29 -21.15 9.47 3.64
CA ILE A 29 -20.77 9.21 2.24
C ILE A 29 -19.27 9.44 2.02
N ALA A 30 -18.70 10.49 2.62
CA ALA A 30 -17.32 10.90 2.35
C ALA A 30 -16.28 9.97 2.98
N ILE A 31 -16.49 9.51 4.21
CA ILE A 31 -15.52 8.68 4.95
C ILE A 31 -15.22 7.35 4.23
N PRO A 32 -16.20 6.50 3.85
CA PRO A 32 -15.90 5.24 3.18
C PRO A 32 -15.20 5.46 1.83
N ASN A 33 -15.59 6.49 1.08
CA ASN A 33 -14.96 6.83 -0.19
C ASN A 33 -13.51 7.29 0.00
N PHE A 34 -13.24 8.09 1.03
CA PHE A 34 -11.89 8.54 1.36
C PHE A 34 -10.98 7.37 1.77
N LEU A 35 -11.48 6.43 2.56
CA LEU A 35 -10.74 5.23 2.95
C LEU A 35 -10.38 4.37 1.73
N ARG A 36 -11.33 4.13 0.81
CA ARG A 36 -11.08 3.43 -0.46
C ARG A 36 -10.02 4.14 -1.32
N PHE A 37 -10.08 5.48 -1.40
CA PHE A 37 -9.08 6.26 -2.13
C PHE A 37 -7.68 6.12 -1.51
N GLN A 38 -7.59 6.18 -0.18
CA GLN A 38 -6.33 6.01 0.53
C GLN A 38 -5.75 4.60 0.32
N ALA A 39 -6.58 3.56 0.38
CA ALA A 39 -6.17 2.19 0.09
C ALA A 39 -5.63 2.03 -1.33
N LYS A 40 -6.34 2.57 -2.34
CA LYS A 40 -5.87 2.56 -3.73
C LYS A 40 -4.54 3.28 -3.91
N SER A 41 -4.32 4.39 -3.21
CA SER A 41 -3.04 5.10 -3.22
C SER A 41 -1.91 4.24 -2.65
N LYS A 42 -2.17 3.53 -1.54
CA LYS A 42 -1.20 2.62 -0.91
C LYS A 42 -0.92 1.40 -1.82
N GLN A 43 -1.93 0.81 -2.45
CA GLN A 43 -1.76 -0.27 -3.41
C GLN A 43 -0.94 0.20 -4.63
N SER A 44 -1.14 1.44 -5.11
CA SER A 44 -0.36 1.99 -6.22
C SER A 44 1.13 2.05 -5.93
N GLU A 45 1.52 2.38 -4.69
CA GLU A 45 2.93 2.37 -4.28
C GLU A 45 3.55 0.98 -4.35
N ALA A 46 2.81 -0.06 -3.91
CA ALA A 46 3.28 -1.44 -4.02
C ALA A 46 3.54 -1.84 -5.48
N LYS A 47 2.61 -1.48 -6.38
CA LYS A 47 2.73 -1.74 -7.82
C LYS A 47 3.96 -1.07 -8.43
N THR A 48 4.19 0.20 -8.09
CA THR A 48 5.37 0.95 -8.56
C THR A 48 6.66 0.33 -8.05
N ASN A 49 6.72 -0.05 -6.78
CA ASN A 49 7.91 -0.67 -6.21
C ASN A 49 8.18 -2.07 -6.80
N LEU A 50 7.16 -2.90 -6.98
CA LEU A 50 7.29 -4.19 -7.66
C LEU A 50 7.78 -4.06 -9.10
N ALA A 51 7.28 -3.08 -9.85
CA ALA A 51 7.77 -2.79 -11.19
C ALA A 51 9.24 -2.31 -11.20
N ALA A 52 9.65 -1.54 -10.19
CA ALA A 52 11.05 -1.14 -10.02
C ALA A 52 11.96 -2.34 -9.73
N ILE A 53 11.54 -3.26 -8.85
CA ILE A 53 12.23 -4.54 -8.60
C ILE A 53 12.38 -5.31 -9.90
N GLY A 54 11.31 -5.40 -10.70
CA GLY A 54 11.34 -6.09 -11.98
C GLY A 54 12.31 -5.46 -12.98
N THR A 55 12.34 -4.13 -13.06
CA THR A 55 13.30 -3.41 -13.92
C THR A 55 14.75 -3.70 -13.50
N SER A 56 15.04 -3.71 -12.20
CA SER A 56 16.35 -4.09 -11.69
C SER A 56 16.69 -5.55 -11.99
N ALA A 57 15.72 -6.46 -11.89
CA ALA A 57 15.92 -7.89 -12.13
C ALA A 57 16.20 -8.17 -13.61
N GLU A 58 15.47 -7.53 -14.51
CA GLU A 58 15.70 -7.60 -15.95
C GLU A 58 17.07 -7.00 -16.34
N SER A 59 17.44 -5.87 -15.74
CA SER A 59 18.74 -5.24 -15.98
C SER A 59 19.89 -6.15 -15.54
N TYR A 60 19.76 -6.79 -14.38
CA TYR A 60 20.75 -7.74 -13.89
C TYR A 60 20.86 -8.98 -14.80
N ARG A 61 19.72 -9.54 -15.22
CA ARG A 61 19.71 -10.67 -16.16
C ARG A 61 20.35 -10.31 -17.49
N ALA A 62 20.14 -9.11 -18.00
CA ALA A 62 20.75 -8.66 -19.25
C ALA A 62 22.29 -8.59 -19.16
N GLU A 63 22.87 -8.43 -17.97
CA GLU A 63 24.32 -8.39 -17.76
C GLU A 63 24.92 -9.77 -17.41
N LYS A 64 24.18 -10.61 -16.66
CA LYS A 64 24.70 -11.85 -16.06
C LYS A 64 24.05 -13.14 -16.56
N ASP A 65 23.10 -13.06 -17.49
CA ASP A 65 22.31 -14.17 -18.04
C ASP A 65 21.54 -15.00 -16.99
N THR A 66 21.38 -14.49 -15.78
CA THR A 66 20.63 -15.13 -14.68
C THR A 66 19.92 -14.06 -13.83
N TYR A 67 18.82 -14.40 -13.19
CA TYR A 67 18.31 -13.57 -12.09
C TYR A 67 19.12 -13.80 -10.81
N VAL A 68 19.09 -12.81 -9.92
CA VAL A 68 19.86 -12.81 -8.68
C VAL A 68 19.00 -13.25 -7.51
N ALA A 69 19.62 -13.74 -6.44
CA ALA A 69 18.88 -14.29 -5.30
C ALA A 69 18.59 -13.29 -4.17
N THR A 70 19.09 -12.05 -4.20
CA THR A 70 18.94 -11.12 -3.06
C THR A 70 18.74 -9.66 -3.47
N PHE A 71 18.05 -8.88 -2.64
CA PHE A 71 17.89 -7.43 -2.87
C PHE A 71 19.20 -6.65 -2.88
N THR A 72 20.17 -7.03 -2.04
CA THR A 72 21.48 -6.34 -1.95
C THR A 72 22.24 -6.41 -3.26
N THR A 73 22.22 -7.56 -3.92
CA THR A 73 22.89 -7.78 -5.21
C THR A 73 22.09 -7.23 -6.38
N LEU A 74 20.75 -7.22 -6.26
CA LEU A 74 19.85 -6.53 -7.17
C LEU A 74 20.04 -5.01 -7.15
N GLY A 75 20.63 -4.47 -6.08
CA GLY A 75 20.85 -3.03 -5.89
C GLY A 75 19.55 -2.26 -5.65
N TRP A 76 18.50 -2.94 -5.16
CA TRP A 76 17.20 -2.34 -4.91
C TRP A 76 16.89 -2.28 -3.41
N SER A 77 16.31 -1.17 -2.98
CA SER A 77 15.78 -0.98 -1.63
C SER A 77 14.56 -0.06 -1.69
N PRO A 78 13.52 -0.30 -0.88
CA PRO A 78 12.40 0.63 -0.78
C PRO A 78 12.87 1.96 -0.19
N GLN A 79 12.23 3.06 -0.61
CA GLN A 79 12.51 4.41 -0.15
C GLN A 79 11.55 4.80 0.98
N GLY A 80 12.05 5.55 1.98
CA GLY A 80 11.24 6.08 3.07
C GLY A 80 10.67 5.00 3.99
N SER A 81 9.40 5.15 4.38
CA SER A 81 8.65 4.18 5.20
C SER A 81 7.63 3.44 4.33
N PRO A 82 8.02 2.31 3.71
CA PRO A 82 7.14 1.56 2.84
C PRO A 82 5.99 0.92 3.64
N ARG A 83 4.79 0.90 3.04
CA ARG A 83 3.60 0.29 3.65
C ARG A 83 3.53 -1.22 3.42
N TYR A 84 4.20 -1.69 2.39
CA TYR A 84 4.31 -3.09 2.04
C TYR A 84 5.69 -3.64 2.42
N LYS A 85 5.72 -4.91 2.77
CA LYS A 85 6.91 -5.74 2.74
C LYS A 85 7.08 -6.30 1.33
N TYR A 86 8.31 -6.34 0.84
CA TYR A 86 8.66 -6.88 -0.47
C TYR A 86 9.56 -8.10 -0.29
N GLY A 87 9.36 -9.10 -1.12
CA GLY A 87 10.14 -10.34 -1.14
C GLY A 87 10.73 -10.59 -2.52
N TYR A 88 11.99 -10.99 -2.54
CA TYR A 88 12.72 -11.39 -3.72
C TYR A 88 13.80 -12.41 -3.35
N GLY A 89 14.04 -13.38 -4.23
CA GLY A 89 15.13 -14.33 -4.09
C GLY A 89 14.79 -15.73 -4.56
N ALA A 90 15.80 -16.60 -4.59
CA ALA A 90 15.63 -17.99 -4.99
C ALA A 90 14.94 -18.79 -3.88
N SER A 91 14.18 -19.83 -4.27
CA SER A 91 13.59 -20.78 -3.31
C SER A 91 14.63 -21.28 -2.28
N GLY A 92 14.33 -21.10 -0.99
CA GLY A 92 15.24 -21.43 0.12
C GLY A 92 16.23 -20.33 0.53
N SER A 93 16.30 -19.23 -0.21
CA SER A 93 17.12 -18.04 0.11
C SER A 93 16.36 -16.75 -0.20
N LEU A 94 15.11 -16.69 0.26
CA LEU A 94 14.26 -15.52 0.09
C LEU A 94 14.76 -14.37 0.98
N THR A 95 14.81 -13.18 0.41
CA THR A 95 15.11 -11.94 1.14
C THR A 95 13.89 -11.05 1.19
N TYR A 96 13.68 -10.41 2.34
CA TYR A 96 12.55 -9.52 2.57
C TYR A 96 13.03 -8.15 3.03
N THR A 97 12.33 -7.10 2.61
CA THR A 97 12.61 -5.72 3.00
C THR A 97 11.33 -4.88 3.03
N GLY A 98 11.37 -3.73 3.69
CA GLY A 98 10.26 -2.81 3.79
C GLY A 98 9.49 -2.89 5.10
N ASN A 99 8.16 -2.93 5.06
CA ASN A 99 7.33 -2.87 6.26
C ASN A 99 7.61 -4.04 7.22
N THR A 100 8.02 -3.76 8.46
CA THR A 100 8.35 -4.78 9.46
C THR A 100 7.15 -5.32 10.25
N THR A 101 5.97 -4.70 10.13
CA THR A 101 4.76 -5.15 10.85
C THR A 101 4.08 -6.35 10.17
N VAL A 102 4.39 -6.58 8.90
CA VAL A 102 3.88 -7.72 8.11
C VAL A 102 4.86 -8.88 8.22
N SER A 103 4.37 -10.12 8.31
CA SER A 103 5.24 -11.29 8.43
C SER A 103 5.88 -11.63 7.09
N ASP A 104 7.08 -12.22 7.11
CA ASP A 104 7.74 -12.68 5.88
C ASP A 104 6.91 -13.74 5.15
N SER A 105 6.21 -14.60 5.90
CA SER A 105 5.31 -15.62 5.38
C SER A 105 4.10 -15.06 4.62
N ASP A 106 3.77 -13.79 4.82
CA ASP A 106 2.66 -13.15 4.09
C ASP A 106 3.04 -12.78 2.66
N VAL A 107 4.34 -12.67 2.37
CA VAL A 107 4.84 -12.44 1.03
C VAL A 107 4.99 -13.79 0.32
N THR A 108 4.04 -14.13 -0.53
CA THR A 108 3.94 -15.44 -1.19
C THR A 108 4.45 -15.41 -2.63
N ASN A 109 4.65 -16.60 -3.21
CA ASN A 109 5.00 -16.80 -4.62
C ASN A 109 6.22 -15.97 -5.05
N VAL A 110 7.32 -16.09 -4.29
CA VAL A 110 8.59 -15.45 -4.59
C VAL A 110 9.57 -16.51 -5.05
N ASP A 111 10.19 -16.29 -6.21
CA ASP A 111 11.29 -17.11 -6.71
C ASP A 111 12.17 -16.30 -7.66
N ALA A 112 13.45 -16.63 -7.74
CA ALA A 112 14.39 -16.05 -8.70
C ALA A 112 15.32 -17.15 -9.17
N ALA A 113 15.01 -17.71 -10.34
CA ALA A 113 15.78 -18.75 -11.00
C ALA A 113 16.60 -18.17 -12.16
N ALA A 114 17.33 -19.00 -12.91
CA ALA A 114 18.10 -18.50 -14.06
C ALA A 114 17.19 -17.93 -15.18
N THR A 115 16.01 -18.52 -15.37
CA THR A 115 15.14 -18.25 -16.53
C THR A 115 13.89 -17.44 -16.21
N ALA A 116 13.46 -17.42 -14.95
CA ALA A 116 12.24 -16.75 -14.51
C ALA A 116 12.44 -16.15 -13.11
N TYR A 117 11.66 -15.11 -12.80
CA TYR A 117 11.54 -14.62 -11.43
C TYR A 117 10.09 -14.24 -11.15
N THR A 118 9.73 -14.29 -9.88
CA THR A 118 8.52 -13.71 -9.30
C THR A 118 8.91 -12.98 -8.02
N SER A 119 8.48 -11.73 -7.91
CA SER A 119 8.59 -10.95 -6.68
C SER A 119 7.23 -10.82 -6.02
N GLY A 120 7.23 -10.71 -4.70
CA GLY A 120 6.02 -10.61 -3.89
C GLY A 120 6.00 -9.32 -3.07
N ALA A 121 4.81 -8.84 -2.76
CA ALA A 121 4.61 -7.81 -1.76
C ALA A 121 3.39 -8.13 -0.89
N ALA A 122 3.48 -7.84 0.41
CA ALA A 122 2.39 -7.99 1.36
C ALA A 122 2.24 -6.74 2.23
N GLY A 123 1.01 -6.31 2.47
CA GLY A 123 0.70 -5.09 3.23
C GLY A 123 -0.58 -5.25 4.03
N ASN A 124 -0.63 -4.66 5.22
CA ASN A 124 -1.87 -4.51 5.98
C ASN A 124 -2.29 -3.04 5.92
N ILE A 125 -3.19 -2.70 4.98
CA ILE A 125 -3.54 -1.31 4.66
C ILE A 125 -4.53 -0.69 5.66
N ASP A 126 -5.40 -1.51 6.25
CA ASP A 126 -6.54 -1.12 7.08
C ASP A 126 -6.47 -1.66 8.52
N SER A 127 -5.35 -2.29 8.88
CA SER A 127 -5.04 -2.80 10.22
C SER A 127 -5.97 -3.91 10.69
N ASP A 128 -6.49 -4.71 9.78
CA ASP A 128 -7.27 -5.90 10.10
C ASP A 128 -6.40 -7.17 10.20
N SER A 129 -7.03 -8.35 10.28
CA SER A 129 -6.32 -9.64 10.38
C SER A 129 -5.85 -10.20 9.03
N THR A 130 -6.29 -9.60 7.94
CA THR A 130 -5.96 -9.98 6.57
C THR A 130 -4.90 -9.05 5.99
N VAL A 131 -4.27 -9.50 4.91
CA VAL A 131 -3.19 -8.77 4.25
C VAL A 131 -3.46 -8.75 2.76
N ASP A 132 -3.22 -7.59 2.15
CA ASP A 132 -3.14 -7.43 0.71
C ASP A 132 -1.89 -8.13 0.18
N ARG A 133 -2.02 -8.96 -0.86
CA ARG A 133 -0.89 -9.67 -1.47
C ARG A 133 -0.78 -9.39 -2.96
N TRP A 134 0.38 -8.92 -3.39
CA TRP A 134 0.69 -8.65 -4.79
C TRP A 134 1.88 -9.47 -5.26
N ASN A 135 1.80 -9.97 -6.49
CA ASN A 135 2.89 -10.65 -7.18
C ASN A 135 3.21 -9.97 -8.49
N TYR A 136 4.50 -9.90 -8.82
CA TYR A 136 4.99 -9.38 -10.08
C TYR A 136 5.91 -10.39 -10.73
N TYR A 137 5.57 -10.75 -11.97
CA TYR A 137 6.23 -11.79 -12.74
C TYR A 137 7.18 -11.19 -13.78
N ASP A 138 8.13 -12.00 -14.26
CA ASP A 138 9.03 -11.69 -15.37
C ASP A 138 8.31 -11.29 -16.68
N SER A 139 7.08 -11.76 -16.88
CA SER A 139 6.19 -11.33 -17.96
C SER A 139 5.67 -9.89 -17.83
N ARG A 140 6.14 -9.12 -16.83
CA ARG A 140 5.66 -7.78 -16.45
C ARG A 140 4.19 -7.74 -16.05
N THR A 141 3.64 -8.90 -15.69
CA THR A 141 2.27 -9.01 -15.20
C THR A 141 2.25 -8.80 -13.69
N LEU A 142 1.21 -8.14 -13.22
CA LEU A 142 0.97 -7.87 -11.81
C LEU A 142 -0.36 -8.53 -11.42
N SER A 143 -0.32 -9.38 -10.41
CA SER A 143 -1.47 -10.14 -9.93
C SER A 143 -1.72 -9.84 -8.45
N ASN A 144 -2.99 -9.63 -8.10
CA ASN A 144 -3.43 -9.60 -6.71
C ASN A 144 -3.88 -11.00 -6.32
N THR A 145 -3.22 -11.61 -5.32
CA THR A 145 -3.56 -12.95 -4.82
C THR A 145 -4.46 -12.92 -3.60
N GLN A 146 -4.57 -11.78 -2.92
CA GLN A 146 -5.50 -11.55 -1.81
C GLN A 146 -5.79 -10.05 -1.71
N ASP A 147 -7.00 -9.63 -2.11
CA ASP A 147 -7.50 -8.26 -2.03
C ASP A 147 -8.64 -8.21 -1.01
N ASP A 148 -8.35 -7.74 0.19
CA ASP A 148 -9.31 -7.58 1.29
C ASP A 148 -9.94 -6.19 1.32
N VAL A 149 -9.26 -5.17 0.79
CA VAL A 149 -9.78 -3.78 0.80
C VAL A 149 -10.70 -3.46 -0.39
N ALA A 150 -10.70 -4.27 -1.47
CA ALA A 150 -11.40 -3.92 -2.73
C ALA A 150 -12.71 -4.66 -3.05
N ASN A 151 -13.40 -5.29 -2.09
CA ASN A 151 -14.80 -5.70 -2.27
C ASN A 151 -15.77 -4.83 -1.45
#